data_AF-A0AAN8KDY7-F1
#
_entry.id   AF-A0AAN8KDY7-F1
#
_cell.length_a   1.000
_cell.length_b   1.000
_cell.length_c   1.000
_cell.angle_alpha   90.00
_cell.angle_beta   90.00
_cell.angle_gamma   90.00
#
_symmetry.space_group_name_H-M   'P 1'
#
loop_
_entity.id
_entity.type
_entity.pdbx_description
1 polymer ?
#
loop_
_entity_poly.entity_id
_entity_poly.type
_entity_poly.pdbx_seq_one_letter_code
_entity_poly.pdbx_strand_id
1 'polypeptide(L)'
;MSKKIAVIGSGASGLAAIKCCLDEKLEPVCFERTDNIGGLWRYTEEVRDGQSCVMRSTVINTSKEMMCYSDYPIPKEYPIYMHNTQVWEYFKQYANEFNLRKYIRFETKVVSVKRSADFDDTGRWDIKVKDLNTGETQDLVFDGVLVCTGHHAVKNEPVFSGMDEFEGKIVHSHDYRDFHGYEDKRVVVVGIGNSGGDATVELSRIASQVFLSTRRGSWIMNRVSDNGLPGDMNLFNRLAVLMLQKLPLSIINGLITGILNKRFDHAAYSIKPEHPPFAQHPTVNDDLPNRIICGSVKIKTDIKRLTKNGVEFIDGTKEDNIDAIITATGYKFGFPFLEKSVIDVKDNRVELFKYMFPPDLKKQTIAIIGCIQPLGAIMPISELQCRLATRVFKGDVQLPSKDDMWKDVRDKEIRMMQRYVQSTRHTIQVDYCEFMDELADLNGCRIDFKRLLKSDPKLALTCYLGPVTPYQYRLFGPGKWPKAKEAINTAWERTFYPLKTRPVKAENKFSLLFYVMLAVAVLLLAYIFL
;
A
#
# COMPACT_ATOMS: atom_id res chain seq x y z
N MET A 1 -30.79 19.24 1.40
CA MET A 1 -30.72 17.80 1.07
C MET A 1 -29.32 17.30 1.36
N SER A 2 -29.15 16.02 1.69
CA SER A 2 -27.80 15.44 1.83
C SER A 2 -27.11 15.42 0.46
N LYS A 3 -25.79 15.67 0.42
CA LYS A 3 -25.03 15.64 -0.83
C LYS A 3 -24.84 14.20 -1.29
N LYS A 4 -25.14 13.94 -2.57
CA LYS A 4 -25.01 12.63 -3.19
C LYS A 4 -23.60 12.43 -3.74
N ILE A 5 -22.89 11.41 -3.26
CA ILE A 5 -21.49 11.17 -3.59
C ILE A 5 -21.34 9.87 -4.38
N ALA A 6 -20.73 9.95 -5.55
CA ALA A 6 -20.36 8.76 -6.30
C ALA A 6 -19.06 8.16 -5.76
N VAL A 7 -19.02 6.86 -5.54
CA VAL A 7 -17.81 6.12 -5.16
C VAL A 7 -17.49 5.13 -6.28
N ILE A 8 -16.30 5.22 -6.89
CA ILE A 8 -15.92 4.39 -8.04
C ILE A 8 -15.00 3.26 -7.57
N GLY A 9 -15.56 2.05 -7.48
CA GLY A 9 -14.89 0.84 -6.99
C GLY A 9 -15.16 0.57 -5.51
N SER A 10 -15.30 -0.71 -5.16
CA SER A 10 -15.60 -1.22 -3.81
C SER A 10 -14.45 -2.07 -3.22
N GLY A 11 -13.21 -1.74 -3.62
CA GLY A 11 -12.01 -2.24 -2.97
C GLY A 11 -11.80 -1.65 -1.57
N ALA A 12 -10.61 -1.86 -0.98
CA ALA A 12 -10.29 -1.36 0.35
C ALA A 12 -10.54 0.17 0.51
N SER A 13 -10.18 0.96 -0.49
CA SER A 13 -10.43 2.41 -0.48
C SER A 13 -11.92 2.75 -0.60
N GLY A 14 -12.66 2.01 -1.43
CA GLY A 14 -14.09 2.22 -1.68
C GLY A 14 -14.97 1.92 -0.47
N LEU A 15 -14.68 0.84 0.25
CA LEU A 15 -15.38 0.52 1.49
C LEU A 15 -15.21 1.62 2.55
N ALA A 16 -13.97 2.12 2.71
CA ALA A 16 -13.71 3.24 3.59
C ALA A 16 -14.41 4.53 3.13
N ALA A 17 -14.47 4.78 1.81
CA ALA A 17 -15.16 5.92 1.22
C ALA A 17 -16.66 5.91 1.54
N ILE A 18 -17.35 4.78 1.34
CA ILE A 18 -18.77 4.63 1.68
C ILE A 18 -18.97 4.91 3.17
N LYS A 19 -18.17 4.28 4.04
CA LYS A 19 -18.27 4.44 5.48
C LYS A 19 -18.05 5.90 5.93
N CYS A 20 -17.03 6.57 5.40
CA CYS A 20 -16.75 7.97 5.72
C CYS A 20 -17.84 8.92 5.20
N CYS A 21 -18.47 8.63 4.06
CA CYS A 21 -19.63 9.39 3.59
C CYS A 21 -20.77 9.31 4.61
N LEU A 22 -21.04 8.11 5.15
CA LEU A 22 -22.09 7.91 6.15
C LEU A 22 -21.76 8.60 7.49
N ASP A 23 -20.51 8.50 7.95
CA ASP A 23 -20.04 9.22 9.14
C ASP A 23 -20.30 10.74 9.03
N GLU A 24 -20.11 11.30 7.84
CA GLU A 24 -20.32 12.72 7.54
C GLU A 24 -21.73 13.07 7.06
N LYS A 25 -22.67 12.13 7.13
CA LYS A 25 -24.10 12.31 6.75
C LYS A 25 -24.30 12.68 5.27
N LEU A 26 -23.41 12.19 4.40
CA LEU A 26 -23.52 12.23 2.94
C LEU A 26 -24.24 10.98 2.42
N GLU A 27 -24.72 11.00 1.18
CA GLU A 27 -25.42 9.88 0.55
C GLU A 27 -24.54 9.20 -0.51
N PRO A 28 -23.81 8.11 -0.18
CA PRO A 28 -22.95 7.43 -1.12
C PRO A 28 -23.73 6.53 -2.08
N VAL A 29 -23.32 6.52 -3.35
CA VAL A 29 -23.65 5.46 -4.32
C VAL A 29 -22.35 4.94 -4.90
N CYS A 30 -22.04 3.67 -4.63
CA CYS A 30 -20.84 3.01 -5.10
C CYS A 30 -21.12 2.19 -6.35
N PHE A 31 -20.25 2.30 -7.35
CA PHE A 31 -20.28 1.50 -8.57
C PHE A 31 -19.09 0.56 -8.59
N GLU A 32 -19.35 -0.75 -8.60
CA GLU A 32 -18.35 -1.80 -8.64
C GLU A 32 -18.48 -2.56 -9.97
N ARG A 33 -17.36 -2.70 -10.71
CA ARG A 33 -17.38 -3.39 -12.00
C ARG A 33 -17.50 -4.90 -11.88
N THR A 34 -17.18 -5.46 -10.72
CA THR A 34 -17.27 -6.90 -10.44
C THR A 34 -18.54 -7.23 -9.65
N ASP A 35 -18.77 -8.52 -9.42
CA ASP A 35 -19.90 -9.10 -8.67
C ASP A 35 -19.70 -9.07 -7.14
N ASN A 36 -18.58 -8.54 -6.64
CA ASN A 36 -18.31 -8.54 -5.20
C ASN A 36 -17.33 -7.44 -4.75
N ILE A 37 -17.24 -7.23 -3.44
CA ILE A 37 -16.30 -6.28 -2.83
C ILE A 37 -14.89 -6.85 -2.73
N GLY A 38 -13.93 -5.96 -2.42
CA GLY A 38 -12.57 -6.32 -2.00
C GLY A 38 -11.49 -6.00 -3.02
N GLY A 39 -11.84 -5.89 -4.30
CA GLY A 39 -10.90 -5.58 -5.38
C GLY A 39 -9.70 -6.54 -5.36
N LEU A 40 -8.49 -5.97 -5.33
CA LEU A 40 -7.21 -6.70 -5.31
C LEU A 40 -7.19 -7.92 -4.37
N TRP A 41 -7.74 -7.80 -3.16
CA TRP A 41 -7.65 -8.83 -2.12
C TRP A 41 -8.65 -9.98 -2.28
N ARG A 42 -9.61 -9.85 -3.19
CA ARG A 42 -10.48 -10.95 -3.58
C ARG A 42 -9.76 -11.74 -4.67
N TYR A 43 -9.15 -12.85 -4.26
CA TYR A 43 -8.58 -13.80 -5.22
C TYR A 43 -9.69 -14.40 -6.11
N THR A 44 -9.43 -14.48 -7.41
CA THR A 44 -10.24 -15.21 -8.39
C THR A 44 -9.34 -16.02 -9.29
N GLU A 45 -9.74 -17.24 -9.64
CA GLU A 45 -8.96 -18.09 -10.56
C GLU A 45 -8.91 -17.50 -11.97
N GLU A 46 -10.02 -16.93 -12.44
CA GLU A 46 -10.09 -16.27 -13.74
C GLU A 46 -9.22 -15.01 -13.80
N VAL A 47 -8.52 -14.86 -14.92
CA VAL A 47 -7.79 -13.64 -15.29
C VAL A 47 -8.74 -12.73 -16.05
N ARG A 48 -8.89 -11.48 -15.59
CA ARG A 48 -9.76 -10.48 -16.22
C ARG A 48 -8.99 -9.17 -16.40
N ASP A 49 -8.95 -8.67 -17.63
CA ASP A 49 -8.21 -7.45 -17.92
C ASP A 49 -8.79 -6.22 -17.21
N GLY A 50 -7.86 -5.42 -16.66
CA GLY A 50 -8.17 -4.23 -15.88
C GLY A 50 -8.81 -4.52 -14.52
N GLN A 51 -8.78 -5.76 -14.04
CA GLN A 51 -9.16 -6.12 -12.67
C GLN A 51 -7.92 -6.57 -11.90
N SER A 52 -7.57 -5.84 -10.85
CA SER A 52 -6.48 -6.25 -9.98
C SER A 52 -6.82 -7.53 -9.20
N CYS A 53 -5.83 -8.41 -9.05
CA CYS A 53 -5.97 -9.65 -8.29
C CYS A 53 -4.62 -10.02 -7.68
N VAL A 54 -4.64 -10.59 -6.49
CA VAL A 54 -3.48 -11.22 -5.85
C VAL A 54 -3.22 -12.63 -6.40
N MET A 55 -2.06 -13.19 -6.09
CA MET A 55 -1.77 -14.61 -6.30
C MET A 55 -2.48 -15.43 -5.22
N ARG A 56 -2.71 -16.72 -5.48
CA ARG A 56 -3.43 -17.63 -4.57
C ARG A 56 -2.80 -17.63 -3.18
N SER A 57 -1.46 -17.65 -3.12
CA SER A 57 -0.64 -17.74 -1.91
C SER A 57 -0.30 -16.39 -1.27
N THR A 58 -0.79 -15.26 -1.79
CA THR A 58 -0.40 -13.93 -1.29
C THR A 58 -0.79 -13.74 0.18
N VAL A 59 0.21 -13.38 0.99
CA VAL A 59 0.09 -12.95 2.38
C VAL A 59 0.48 -11.48 2.47
N ILE A 60 -0.32 -10.66 3.16
CA ILE A 60 -0.04 -9.23 3.30
C ILE A 60 1.33 -8.98 3.95
N ASN A 61 2.00 -7.91 3.56
CA ASN A 61 3.33 -7.53 4.05
C ASN A 61 3.30 -6.51 5.20
N THR A 62 2.11 -6.12 5.67
CA THR A 62 1.88 -5.25 6.83
C THR A 62 1.06 -5.97 7.88
N SER A 63 1.43 -5.83 9.15
CA SER A 63 0.81 -6.48 10.29
C SER A 63 -0.64 -6.03 10.51
N LYS A 64 -1.46 -6.89 11.12
CA LYS A 64 -2.90 -6.66 11.34
C LYS A 64 -3.19 -5.36 12.11
N GLU A 65 -2.40 -5.05 13.13
CA GLU A 65 -2.61 -3.85 13.95
C GLU A 65 -2.19 -2.57 13.23
N MET A 66 -1.35 -2.66 12.18
CA MET A 66 -0.94 -1.51 11.36
C MET A 66 -1.82 -1.33 10.13
N MET A 67 -2.42 -2.40 9.61
CA MET A 67 -3.19 -2.35 8.37
C MET A 67 -4.70 -2.15 8.55
N CYS A 68 -5.27 -2.41 9.73
CA CYS A 68 -6.71 -2.27 9.95
C CYS A 68 -7.23 -0.83 9.75
N TYR A 69 -8.54 -0.67 9.55
CA TYR A 69 -9.20 0.63 9.66
C TYR A 69 -9.17 1.14 11.11
N SER A 70 -9.02 2.44 11.27
CA SER A 70 -8.69 3.12 12.54
C SER A 70 -9.73 2.96 13.64
N ASP A 71 -10.97 2.57 13.32
CA ASP A 71 -12.05 2.31 14.26
C ASP A 71 -12.61 0.89 14.16
N TYR A 72 -11.92 -0.01 13.47
CA TYR A 72 -12.32 -1.40 13.31
C TYR A 72 -11.10 -2.36 13.34
N PRO A 73 -10.61 -2.72 14.54
CA PRO A 73 -9.50 -3.65 14.69
C PRO A 73 -9.80 -5.00 14.01
N ILE A 74 -8.76 -5.62 13.46
CA ILE A 74 -8.83 -7.01 13.00
C ILE A 74 -9.02 -7.94 14.22
N PRO A 75 -9.83 -9.01 14.13
CA PRO A 75 -10.02 -9.95 15.23
C PRO A 75 -8.69 -10.44 15.83
N LYS A 76 -8.63 -10.54 17.16
CA LYS A 76 -7.39 -10.92 17.86
C LYS A 76 -6.91 -12.32 17.48
N GLU A 77 -7.81 -13.20 17.07
CA GLU A 77 -7.56 -14.57 16.62
C GLU A 77 -6.84 -14.63 15.27
N TYR A 78 -6.91 -13.57 14.46
CA TYR A 78 -6.30 -13.58 13.13
C TYR A 78 -4.77 -13.51 13.23
N PRO A 79 -4.04 -14.16 12.30
CA PRO A 79 -2.58 -14.08 12.22
C PRO A 79 -2.09 -12.63 12.13
N ILE A 80 -0.85 -12.39 12.57
CA ILE A 80 -0.20 -11.08 12.48
C ILE A 80 -0.15 -10.62 11.02
N TYR A 81 0.28 -11.49 10.11
CA TYR A 81 0.26 -11.28 8.67
C TYR A 81 -0.76 -12.24 8.06
N MET A 82 -1.79 -11.67 7.46
CA MET A 82 -2.97 -12.40 7.01
C MET A 82 -2.83 -12.88 5.56
N HIS A 83 -3.30 -14.09 5.30
CA HIS A 83 -3.52 -14.55 3.93
C HIS A 83 -4.59 -13.70 3.24
N ASN A 84 -4.55 -13.57 1.90
CA ASN A 84 -5.52 -12.77 1.16
C ASN A 84 -6.98 -13.13 1.47
N THR A 85 -7.28 -14.40 1.70
CA THR A 85 -8.62 -14.88 2.11
C THR A 85 -9.09 -14.25 3.43
N GLN A 86 -8.19 -14.08 4.40
CA GLN A 86 -8.46 -13.46 5.69
C GLN A 86 -8.56 -11.93 5.58
N VAL A 87 -7.76 -11.31 4.71
CA VAL A 87 -7.90 -9.87 4.40
C VAL A 87 -9.28 -9.59 3.78
N TRP A 88 -9.71 -10.42 2.83
CA TRP A 88 -11.03 -10.29 2.22
C TRP A 88 -12.16 -10.57 3.22
N GLU A 89 -12.00 -11.55 4.10
CA GLU A 89 -12.94 -11.80 5.20
C GLU A 89 -13.07 -10.58 6.13
N TYR A 90 -11.95 -9.93 6.48
CA TYR A 90 -11.98 -8.68 7.24
C TYR A 90 -12.75 -7.57 6.52
N PHE A 91 -12.61 -7.44 5.19
CA PHE A 91 -13.41 -6.48 4.42
C PHE A 91 -14.90 -6.82 4.38
N LYS A 92 -15.27 -8.11 4.33
CA LYS A 92 -16.68 -8.53 4.47
C LYS A 92 -17.22 -8.18 5.86
N GLN A 93 -16.46 -8.45 6.91
CA GLN A 93 -16.82 -8.07 8.28
C GLN A 93 -17.03 -6.54 8.41
N TYR A 94 -16.09 -5.74 7.90
CA TYR A 94 -16.22 -4.27 7.89
C TYR A 94 -17.45 -3.80 7.12
N ALA A 95 -17.69 -4.35 5.92
CA ALA A 95 -18.86 -4.01 5.12
C ALA A 95 -20.19 -4.40 5.78
N ASN A 96 -20.21 -5.50 6.54
CA ASN A 96 -21.38 -5.96 7.27
C ASN A 96 -21.63 -5.12 8.53
N GLU A 97 -20.60 -4.87 9.34
CA GLU A 97 -20.67 -4.07 10.57
C GLU A 97 -21.28 -2.69 10.31
N PHE A 98 -20.81 -2.02 9.26
CA PHE A 98 -21.26 -0.67 8.91
C PHE A 98 -22.39 -0.66 7.86
N ASN A 99 -22.95 -1.82 7.51
CA ASN A 99 -24.05 -1.98 6.54
C ASN A 99 -23.78 -1.25 5.21
N LEU A 100 -22.58 -1.45 4.65
CA LEU A 100 -22.09 -0.73 3.47
C LEU A 100 -22.61 -1.31 2.15
N ARG A 101 -22.92 -2.61 2.11
CA ARG A 101 -23.24 -3.33 0.86
C ARG A 101 -24.45 -2.76 0.12
N LYS A 102 -25.45 -2.22 0.84
CA LYS A 102 -26.66 -1.63 0.25
C LYS A 102 -26.41 -0.38 -0.60
N TYR A 103 -25.24 0.24 -0.47
CA TYR A 103 -24.85 1.40 -1.28
C TYR A 103 -24.07 1.00 -2.54
N ILE A 104 -23.83 -0.30 -2.76
CA ILE A 104 -22.99 -0.80 -3.85
C ILE A 104 -23.87 -1.37 -4.96
N ARG A 105 -23.67 -0.86 -6.17
CA ARG A 105 -24.18 -1.44 -7.41
C ARG A 105 -23.07 -2.26 -8.04
N PHE A 106 -23.17 -3.58 -7.90
CA PHE A 106 -22.26 -4.53 -8.52
C PHE A 106 -22.48 -4.60 -10.03
N GLU A 107 -21.51 -5.17 -10.74
CA GLU A 107 -21.53 -5.36 -12.19
C GLU A 107 -21.90 -4.06 -12.94
N THR A 108 -21.50 -2.93 -12.39
CA THR A 108 -21.80 -1.59 -12.90
C THR A 108 -20.50 -0.85 -13.18
N LYS A 109 -20.16 -0.71 -14.46
CA LYS A 109 -18.94 -0.03 -14.91
C LYS A 109 -19.17 1.46 -15.05
N VAL A 110 -18.34 2.28 -14.41
CA VAL A 110 -18.28 3.72 -14.73
C VAL A 110 -17.56 3.89 -16.07
N VAL A 111 -18.25 4.53 -17.02
CA VAL A 111 -17.77 4.76 -18.39
C VAL A 111 -17.16 6.15 -18.54
N SER A 112 -17.80 7.17 -17.97
CA SER A 112 -17.29 8.54 -17.97
C SER A 112 -17.74 9.32 -16.75
N VAL A 113 -16.92 10.26 -16.31
CA VAL A 113 -17.20 11.27 -15.29
C VAL A 113 -16.78 12.61 -15.89
N LYS A 114 -17.74 13.50 -16.05
CA LYS A 114 -17.57 14.81 -16.65
C LYS A 114 -18.07 15.89 -15.70
N ARG A 115 -17.49 17.09 -15.80
CA ARG A 115 -18.04 18.24 -15.09
C ARG A 115 -19.43 18.54 -15.68
N SER A 116 -20.44 18.72 -14.81
CA SER A 116 -21.75 19.17 -15.27
C SER A 116 -21.66 20.56 -15.90
N ALA A 117 -22.61 20.92 -16.76
CA ALA A 117 -22.61 22.22 -17.43
C ALA A 117 -22.56 23.42 -16.46
N ASP A 118 -23.08 23.25 -15.24
CA ASP A 118 -23.11 24.26 -14.18
C ASP A 118 -22.04 24.03 -13.08
N PHE A 119 -20.98 23.26 -13.37
CA PHE A 119 -19.96 22.87 -12.39
C PHE A 119 -19.34 24.04 -11.63
N ASP A 120 -19.11 25.17 -12.30
CA ASP A 120 -18.47 26.33 -11.68
C ASP A 120 -19.29 26.98 -10.57
N ASP A 121 -20.60 26.72 -10.56
CA ASP A 121 -21.54 27.16 -9.54
C ASP A 121 -21.85 26.04 -8.55
N THR A 122 -22.13 24.82 -9.06
CA THR A 122 -22.65 23.70 -8.27
C THR A 122 -21.58 22.72 -7.78
N GLY A 123 -20.49 22.54 -8.53
CA GLY A 123 -19.48 21.51 -8.32
C GLY A 123 -19.94 20.09 -8.68
N ARG A 124 -21.02 19.94 -9.45
CA ARG A 124 -21.63 18.64 -9.78
C ARG A 124 -20.99 17.93 -10.96
N TRP A 125 -21.15 16.61 -11.00
CA TRP A 125 -20.55 15.73 -11.99
C TRP A 125 -21.61 14.89 -12.70
N ASP A 126 -21.50 14.82 -14.02
CA ASP A 126 -22.28 13.93 -14.88
C ASP A 126 -21.52 12.60 -15.03
N ILE A 127 -22.11 11.52 -14.55
CA ILE A 127 -21.51 10.18 -14.52
C ILE A 127 -22.32 9.25 -15.41
N LYS A 128 -21.67 8.69 -16.42
CA LYS A 128 -22.24 7.64 -17.26
C LYS A 128 -21.80 6.29 -16.71
N VAL A 129 -22.78 5.44 -16.40
CA VAL A 129 -22.55 4.06 -15.96
C VAL A 129 -23.14 3.07 -16.96
N LYS A 130 -22.56 1.87 -17.03
CA LYS A 130 -23.04 0.75 -17.84
C LYS A 130 -23.28 -0.46 -16.94
N ASP A 131 -24.50 -0.97 -16.96
CA ASP A 131 -24.83 -2.27 -16.38
C ASP A 131 -24.19 -3.36 -17.25
N LEU A 132 -23.38 -4.23 -16.66
CA LEU A 132 -22.64 -5.26 -17.39
C LEU A 132 -23.48 -6.52 -17.67
N ASN A 133 -24.62 -6.69 -16.98
CA ASN A 133 -25.55 -7.78 -17.20
C ASN A 133 -26.51 -7.46 -18.36
N THR A 134 -27.07 -6.25 -18.39
CA THR A 134 -28.04 -5.83 -19.43
C THR A 134 -27.39 -5.11 -20.60
N GLY A 135 -26.20 -4.53 -20.40
CA GLY A 135 -25.53 -3.67 -21.38
C GLY A 135 -26.09 -2.25 -21.45
N GLU A 136 -27.14 -1.93 -20.69
CA GLU A 136 -27.77 -0.62 -20.66
C GLU A 136 -26.86 0.44 -20.03
N THR A 137 -27.02 1.69 -20.48
CA THR A 137 -26.26 2.83 -19.96
C THR A 137 -27.19 3.85 -19.33
N GLN A 138 -26.75 4.43 -18.20
CA GLN A 138 -27.49 5.45 -17.46
C GLN A 138 -26.59 6.66 -17.21
N ASP A 139 -27.13 7.87 -17.41
CA ASP A 139 -26.51 9.12 -17.00
C ASP A 139 -27.07 9.56 -15.65
N LEU A 140 -26.17 9.92 -14.73
CA LEU A 140 -26.49 10.26 -13.34
C LEU A 140 -25.73 11.52 -12.92
N VAL A 141 -26.33 12.33 -12.06
CA VAL A 141 -25.69 13.54 -11.52
C VAL A 141 -25.36 13.36 -10.04
N PHE A 142 -24.16 13.80 -9.64
CA PHE A 142 -23.65 13.70 -8.27
C PHE A 142 -23.00 15.01 -7.80
N ASP A 143 -23.08 15.28 -6.49
CA ASP A 143 -22.49 16.45 -5.83
C ASP A 143 -20.98 16.30 -5.55
N GLY A 144 -20.46 15.07 -5.65
CA GLY A 144 -19.04 14.81 -5.59
C GLY A 144 -18.67 13.38 -5.97
N VAL A 145 -17.37 13.15 -6.19
CA VAL A 145 -16.84 11.88 -6.71
C VAL A 145 -15.61 11.44 -5.93
N LEU A 146 -15.64 10.23 -5.39
CA LEU A 146 -14.49 9.55 -4.79
C LEU A 146 -14.03 8.43 -5.74
N VAL A 147 -12.83 8.57 -6.29
CA VAL A 147 -12.26 7.58 -7.22
C VAL A 147 -11.41 6.59 -6.44
N CYS A 148 -11.85 5.32 -6.39
CA CYS A 148 -11.26 4.27 -5.56
C CYS A 148 -10.81 3.06 -6.40
N THR A 149 -10.38 3.29 -7.65
CA THR A 149 -10.05 2.24 -8.62
C THR A 149 -8.71 1.56 -8.38
N GLY A 150 -7.87 2.09 -7.48
CA GLY A 150 -6.50 1.63 -7.27
C GLY A 150 -5.62 1.84 -8.50
N HIS A 151 -4.45 1.17 -8.52
CA HIS A 151 -3.40 1.42 -9.52
C HIS A 151 -2.60 0.16 -9.93
N HIS A 152 -3.12 -1.04 -9.63
CA HIS A 152 -2.45 -2.33 -9.89
C HIS A 152 -3.26 -3.26 -10.82
N ALA A 153 -3.91 -2.68 -11.84
CA ALA A 153 -4.79 -3.42 -12.73
C ALA A 153 -4.30 -3.48 -14.19
N VAL A 154 -3.60 -2.44 -14.67
CA VAL A 154 -3.10 -2.39 -16.05
C VAL A 154 -1.64 -2.84 -16.06
N LYS A 155 -1.33 -3.90 -16.82
CA LYS A 155 0.01 -4.51 -16.88
C LYS A 155 1.04 -3.53 -17.43
N ASN A 156 2.26 -3.58 -16.90
CA ASN A 156 3.41 -2.92 -17.52
C ASN A 156 4.27 -3.96 -18.22
N GLU A 157 3.95 -4.24 -19.49
CA GLU A 157 4.58 -5.32 -20.25
C GLU A 157 5.83 -4.83 -20.96
N PRO A 158 7.03 -5.37 -20.62
CA PRO A 158 8.25 -5.05 -21.32
C PRO A 158 8.29 -5.76 -22.68
N VAL A 159 9.00 -5.16 -23.62
CA VAL A 159 9.34 -5.79 -24.90
C VAL A 159 10.80 -6.18 -24.87
N PHE A 160 11.09 -7.45 -25.16
CA PHE A 160 12.46 -7.96 -25.25
C PHE A 160 12.81 -8.27 -26.72
N SER A 161 14.06 -8.03 -27.11
CA SER A 161 14.56 -8.51 -28.40
C SER A 161 14.47 -10.04 -28.46
N GLY A 162 14.03 -10.60 -29.60
CA GLY A 162 13.87 -12.05 -29.79
C GLY A 162 12.62 -12.64 -29.13
N MET A 163 11.71 -11.82 -28.61
CA MET A 163 10.48 -12.28 -27.95
C MET A 163 9.54 -13.05 -28.89
N ASP A 164 9.49 -12.68 -30.17
CA ASP A 164 8.69 -13.37 -31.19
C ASP A 164 9.25 -14.77 -31.54
N GLU A 165 10.52 -15.03 -31.22
CA GLU A 165 11.17 -16.33 -31.48
C GLU A 165 11.05 -17.30 -30.29
N PHE A 166 10.75 -16.79 -29.09
CA PHE A 166 10.74 -17.59 -27.86
C PHE A 166 9.57 -18.57 -27.85
N GLU A 167 9.86 -19.87 -27.79
CA GLU A 167 8.84 -20.94 -27.84
C GLU A 167 8.20 -21.21 -26.46
N GLY A 168 8.77 -20.68 -25.38
CA GLY A 168 8.21 -20.81 -24.02
C GLY A 168 7.07 -19.82 -23.74
N LYS A 169 6.49 -19.90 -22.54
CA LYS A 169 5.40 -19.00 -22.13
C LYS A 169 5.94 -17.70 -21.55
N ILE A 170 5.33 -16.57 -21.89
CA ILE A 170 5.60 -15.28 -21.24
C ILE A 170 4.31 -14.82 -20.56
N VAL A 171 4.36 -14.61 -19.23
CA VAL A 171 3.18 -14.34 -18.40
C VAL A 171 3.47 -13.16 -17.50
N HIS A 172 2.65 -12.12 -17.51
CA HIS A 172 2.77 -11.03 -16.55
C HIS A 172 2.36 -11.50 -15.15
N SER A 173 2.96 -10.94 -14.09
CA SER A 173 2.62 -11.30 -12.71
C SER A 173 1.14 -11.05 -12.33
N HIS A 174 0.45 -10.23 -13.12
CA HIS A 174 -1.00 -10.02 -13.06
C HIS A 174 -1.80 -11.28 -13.43
N ASP A 175 -1.30 -12.07 -14.37
CA ASP A 175 -2.00 -13.25 -14.92
C ASP A 175 -1.57 -14.54 -14.21
N TYR A 176 -0.40 -14.51 -13.55
CA TYR A 176 0.04 -15.58 -12.67
C TYR A 176 -0.93 -15.73 -11.47
N ARG A 177 -1.39 -16.95 -11.22
CA ARG A 177 -2.36 -17.26 -10.15
C ARG A 177 -1.80 -18.18 -9.10
N ASP A 178 -1.20 -19.28 -9.53
CA ASP A 178 -0.55 -20.27 -8.69
C ASP A 178 0.52 -21.03 -9.49
N PHE A 179 1.16 -21.99 -8.82
CA PHE A 179 2.30 -22.73 -9.33
C PHE A 179 1.95 -23.85 -10.32
N HIS A 180 0.66 -24.13 -10.55
CA HIS A 180 0.25 -25.25 -11.39
C HIS A 180 0.66 -25.03 -12.85
N GLY A 181 1.29 -26.05 -13.45
CA GLY A 181 1.84 -26.00 -14.80
C GLY A 181 3.31 -25.54 -14.87
N TYR A 182 3.94 -25.27 -13.72
CA TYR A 182 5.35 -24.92 -13.61
C TYR A 182 6.20 -26.01 -12.92
N GLU A 183 5.60 -27.14 -12.55
CA GLU A 183 6.29 -28.28 -11.96
C GLU A 183 7.41 -28.78 -12.90
N ASP A 184 8.59 -28.99 -12.33
CA ASP A 184 9.81 -29.44 -13.02
C ASP A 184 10.29 -28.52 -14.16
N LYS A 185 9.72 -27.32 -14.30
CA LYS A 185 10.08 -26.35 -15.35
C LYS A 185 11.28 -25.49 -14.99
N ARG A 186 11.94 -24.93 -16.01
CA ARG A 186 12.95 -23.86 -15.85
C ARG A 186 12.29 -22.51 -16.09
N VAL A 187 12.26 -21.68 -15.07
CA VAL A 187 11.49 -20.42 -15.10
C VAL A 187 12.39 -19.21 -14.85
N VAL A 188 12.21 -18.15 -15.64
CA VAL A 188 12.83 -16.84 -15.38
C VAL A 188 11.78 -15.89 -14.83
N VAL A 189 11.99 -15.33 -13.65
CA VAL A 189 11.16 -14.25 -13.11
C VAL A 189 11.88 -12.93 -13.32
N VAL A 190 11.25 -11.99 -14.03
CA VAL A 190 11.83 -10.67 -14.36
C VAL A 190 11.28 -9.61 -13.43
N GLY A 191 12.17 -9.01 -12.65
CA GLY A 191 11.84 -7.93 -11.74
C GLY A 191 11.68 -8.39 -10.30
N ILE A 192 12.33 -7.67 -9.39
CA ILE A 192 12.35 -7.93 -7.95
C ILE A 192 11.39 -6.98 -7.21
N GLY A 193 10.13 -6.93 -7.63
CA GLY A 193 9.07 -6.38 -6.79
C GLY A 193 8.54 -7.41 -5.81
N ASN A 194 7.63 -7.02 -4.90
CA ASN A 194 6.98 -7.97 -3.99
C ASN A 194 6.36 -9.16 -4.74
N SER A 195 5.60 -8.91 -5.83
CA SER A 195 5.06 -9.97 -6.68
C SER A 195 6.13 -10.84 -7.33
N GLY A 196 7.26 -10.25 -7.73
CA GLY A 196 8.36 -11.01 -8.33
C GLY A 196 9.08 -11.89 -7.31
N GLY A 197 9.31 -11.39 -6.10
CA GLY A 197 9.87 -12.16 -4.99
C GLY A 197 8.96 -13.32 -4.59
N ASP A 198 7.65 -13.07 -4.46
CA ASP A 198 6.68 -14.09 -4.07
C ASP A 198 6.57 -15.19 -5.14
N ALA A 199 6.40 -14.83 -6.42
CA ALA A 199 6.38 -15.81 -7.52
C ALA A 199 7.70 -16.60 -7.59
N THR A 200 8.85 -15.93 -7.44
CA THR A 200 10.17 -16.59 -7.42
C THR A 200 10.23 -17.65 -6.33
N VAL A 201 9.86 -17.30 -5.10
CA VAL A 201 9.92 -18.22 -3.96
C VAL A 201 8.95 -19.37 -4.12
N GLU A 202 7.71 -19.10 -4.52
CA GLU A 202 6.69 -20.13 -4.73
C GLU A 202 7.14 -21.15 -5.79
N LEU A 203 7.55 -20.65 -6.96
CA LEU A 203 8.01 -21.50 -8.05
C LEU A 203 9.27 -22.27 -7.70
N SER A 204 10.20 -21.69 -6.92
CA SER A 204 11.45 -22.37 -6.54
C SER A 204 11.29 -23.63 -5.69
N ARG A 205 10.06 -23.92 -5.22
CA ARG A 205 9.74 -25.12 -4.45
C ARG A 205 9.34 -26.31 -5.34
N ILE A 206 8.96 -26.05 -6.59
CA ILE A 206 8.35 -27.03 -7.50
C ILE A 206 8.98 -27.07 -8.89
N ALA A 207 9.60 -25.97 -9.32
CA ALA A 207 10.31 -25.85 -10.59
C ALA A 207 11.68 -26.54 -10.52
N SER A 208 12.20 -27.03 -11.63
CA SER A 208 13.55 -27.62 -11.67
C SER A 208 14.65 -26.58 -11.48
N GLN A 209 14.41 -25.33 -11.89
CA GLN A 209 15.28 -24.19 -11.63
C GLN A 209 14.53 -22.87 -11.79
N VAL A 210 14.76 -21.91 -10.88
CA VAL A 210 14.24 -20.54 -11.02
C VAL A 210 15.38 -19.54 -11.11
N PHE A 211 15.32 -18.67 -12.11
CA PHE A 211 16.22 -17.55 -12.26
C PHE A 211 15.48 -16.25 -11.94
N LEU A 212 15.99 -15.47 -10.99
CA LEU A 212 15.44 -14.15 -10.68
C LEU A 212 16.30 -13.08 -11.36
N SER A 213 15.79 -12.51 -12.44
CA SER A 213 16.42 -11.43 -13.19
C SER A 213 16.11 -10.08 -12.57
N THR A 214 17.14 -9.31 -12.25
CA THR A 214 17.01 -7.94 -11.75
C THR A 214 18.07 -7.02 -12.36
N ARG A 215 17.65 -5.81 -12.72
CA ARG A 215 18.55 -4.78 -13.27
C ARG A 215 19.42 -4.12 -12.20
N ARG A 216 18.87 -3.89 -11.01
CA ARG A 216 19.48 -3.03 -9.98
C ARG A 216 19.57 -3.66 -8.61
N GLY A 217 19.18 -4.93 -8.45
CA GLY A 217 19.03 -5.54 -7.12
C GLY A 217 17.85 -4.95 -6.32
N SER A 218 17.73 -5.34 -5.06
CA SER A 218 16.79 -4.75 -4.10
C SER A 218 17.21 -5.08 -2.68
N TRP A 219 16.92 -4.17 -1.74
CA TRP A 219 17.00 -4.47 -0.32
C TRP A 219 15.82 -5.37 0.07
N ILE A 220 16.12 -6.52 0.68
CA ILE A 220 15.13 -7.49 1.14
C ILE A 220 14.85 -7.24 2.61
N MET A 221 13.57 -7.13 2.95
CA MET A 221 13.08 -7.03 4.32
C MET A 221 12.25 -8.27 4.65
N ASN A 222 12.33 -8.69 5.91
CA ASN A 222 11.50 -9.77 6.44
C ASN A 222 10.30 -9.16 7.17
N ARG A 223 9.16 -9.86 7.12
CA ARG A 223 8.02 -9.60 8.00
C ARG A 223 8.41 -9.85 9.45
N VAL A 224 9.18 -10.92 9.69
CA VAL A 224 9.74 -11.26 11.01
C VAL A 224 11.05 -10.53 11.23
N SER A 225 11.03 -9.53 12.12
CA SER A 225 12.19 -8.74 12.52
C SER A 225 12.88 -9.35 13.76
N ASP A 226 13.80 -8.59 14.36
CA ASP A 226 14.52 -8.97 15.57
C ASP A 226 13.55 -9.39 16.69
N ASN A 227 13.93 -10.44 17.43
CA ASN A 227 13.14 -11.04 18.52
C ASN A 227 11.76 -11.57 18.08
N GLY A 228 11.53 -11.79 16.79
CA GLY A 228 10.26 -12.30 16.27
C GLY A 228 9.16 -11.24 16.19
N LEU A 229 9.51 -9.94 16.29
CA LEU A 229 8.56 -8.85 16.21
C LEU A 229 8.10 -8.60 14.75
N PRO A 230 6.86 -8.13 14.53
CA PRO A 230 6.44 -7.64 13.22
C PRO A 230 7.29 -6.44 12.79
N GLY A 231 7.92 -6.52 11.62
CA GLY A 231 8.90 -5.53 11.17
C GLY A 231 8.34 -4.12 11.04
N ASP A 232 7.10 -3.98 10.58
CA ASP A 232 6.40 -2.70 10.43
C ASP A 232 6.01 -2.07 11.77
N MET A 233 5.57 -2.86 12.77
CA MET A 233 5.30 -2.33 14.11
C MET A 233 6.57 -1.83 14.81
N ASN A 234 7.73 -2.43 14.50
CA ASN A 234 9.00 -1.99 15.04
C ASN A 234 9.54 -0.75 14.28
N LEU A 235 9.43 -0.76 12.95
CA LEU A 235 9.98 0.29 12.08
C LEU A 235 9.18 1.60 12.16
N PHE A 236 7.85 1.53 12.15
CA PHE A 236 6.99 2.71 12.06
C PHE A 236 6.56 3.19 13.45
N ASN A 237 7.50 3.80 14.16
CA ASN A 237 7.25 4.52 15.42
C ASN A 237 7.76 5.98 15.33
N ARG A 238 7.24 6.90 16.15
CA ARG A 238 7.57 8.34 16.02
C ARG A 238 8.98 8.68 16.44
N LEU A 239 9.56 7.93 17.38
CA LEU A 239 10.97 8.09 17.73
C LEU A 239 11.88 7.75 16.54
N ALA A 240 11.60 6.68 15.81
CA ALA A 240 12.33 6.33 14.59
C ALA A 240 12.21 7.43 13.53
N VAL A 241 11.00 7.97 13.30
CA VAL A 241 10.79 9.10 12.38
C VAL A 241 11.60 10.33 12.82
N LEU A 242 11.58 10.67 14.11
CA LEU A 242 12.39 11.78 14.64
C LEU A 242 13.89 11.54 14.38
N MET A 243 14.38 10.34 14.64
CA MET A 243 15.78 9.98 14.39
C MET A 243 16.13 10.09 12.90
N LEU A 244 15.23 9.66 12.02
CA LEU A 244 15.40 9.80 10.57
C LEU A 244 15.45 11.28 10.12
N GLN A 245 14.73 12.16 10.80
CA GLN A 245 14.69 13.59 10.48
C GLN A 245 15.87 14.39 11.07
N LYS A 246 16.45 13.93 12.19
CA LYS A 246 17.49 14.66 12.92
C LYS A 246 18.91 14.17 12.63
N LEU A 247 19.09 12.91 12.26
CA LEU A 247 20.41 12.34 11.98
C LEU A 247 20.83 12.56 10.52
N PRO A 248 22.14 12.71 10.26
CA PRO A 248 22.67 12.71 8.89
C PRO A 248 22.29 11.44 8.12
N LEU A 249 21.87 11.60 6.86
CA LEU A 249 21.46 10.48 5.99
C LEU A 249 22.53 9.40 5.85
N SER A 250 23.82 9.74 5.85
CA SER A 250 24.91 8.76 5.78
C SER A 250 24.94 7.81 6.97
N ILE A 251 24.69 8.32 8.18
CA ILE A 251 24.63 7.52 9.42
C ILE A 251 23.41 6.61 9.38
N ILE A 252 22.24 7.16 9.01
CA ILE A 252 20.99 6.40 8.88
C ILE A 252 21.17 5.26 7.87
N ASN A 253 21.67 5.57 6.68
CA ASN A 253 21.87 4.59 5.61
C ASN A 253 22.86 3.50 6.04
N GLY A 254 23.94 3.85 6.73
CA GLY A 254 24.90 2.90 7.27
C GLY A 254 24.28 1.96 8.31
N LEU A 255 23.52 2.51 9.27
CA LEU A 255 22.83 1.73 10.31
C LEU A 255 21.81 0.77 9.71
N ILE A 256 20.93 1.27 8.83
CA ILE A 256 19.88 0.45 8.19
C ILE A 256 20.51 -0.63 7.31
N THR A 257 21.55 -0.29 6.54
CA THR A 257 22.31 -1.26 5.74
C THR A 257 22.92 -2.35 6.62
N GLY A 258 23.49 -1.98 7.77
CA GLY A 258 24.03 -2.93 8.74
C GLY A 258 22.96 -3.86 9.31
N ILE A 259 21.78 -3.33 9.66
CA ILE A 259 20.64 -4.11 10.17
C ILE A 259 20.17 -5.11 9.09
N LEU A 260 19.99 -4.67 7.85
CA LEU A 260 19.55 -5.53 6.75
C LEU A 260 20.58 -6.62 6.45
N ASN A 261 21.87 -6.27 6.42
CA ASN A 261 22.95 -7.24 6.15
C ASN A 261 23.22 -8.20 7.31
N LYS A 262 22.82 -7.87 8.54
CA LYS A 262 22.89 -8.80 9.68
C LYS A 262 22.03 -10.04 9.45
N ARG A 263 20.93 -9.91 8.69
CA ARG A 263 20.08 -11.06 8.34
C ARG A 263 20.76 -11.96 7.31
N PHE A 264 21.26 -11.35 6.24
CA PHE A 264 22.12 -11.98 5.23
C PHE A 264 22.83 -10.88 4.43
N ASP A 265 24.07 -11.12 4.01
CA ASP A 265 24.82 -10.14 3.22
C ASP A 265 24.25 -10.06 1.79
N HIS A 266 23.61 -8.94 1.46
CA HIS A 266 22.98 -8.75 0.16
C HIS A 266 24.00 -8.79 -1.00
N ALA A 267 25.26 -8.39 -0.76
CA ALA A 267 26.30 -8.42 -1.78
C ALA A 267 26.74 -9.86 -2.07
N ALA A 268 26.96 -10.65 -1.01
CA ALA A 268 27.32 -12.06 -1.13
C ALA A 268 26.22 -12.88 -1.84
N TYR A 269 24.96 -12.43 -1.76
CA TYR A 269 23.80 -13.05 -2.41
C TYR A 269 23.48 -12.43 -3.79
N SER A 270 24.38 -11.59 -4.33
CA SER A 270 24.26 -10.95 -5.64
C SER A 270 22.97 -10.13 -5.85
N ILE A 271 22.39 -9.60 -4.76
CA ILE A 271 21.10 -8.88 -4.80
C ILE A 271 21.18 -7.44 -4.29
N LYS A 272 22.35 -7.04 -3.75
CA LYS A 272 22.59 -5.69 -3.24
C LYS A 272 22.41 -4.65 -4.35
N PRO A 273 21.57 -3.63 -4.14
CA PRO A 273 21.47 -2.50 -5.05
C PRO A 273 22.60 -1.48 -4.85
N GLU A 274 22.82 -0.65 -5.88
CA GLU A 274 23.77 0.46 -5.82
C GLU A 274 23.27 1.64 -4.97
N HIS A 275 21.96 1.75 -4.78
CA HIS A 275 21.33 2.83 -4.01
C HIS A 275 21.17 2.45 -2.52
N PRO A 276 21.10 3.44 -1.61
CA PRO A 276 20.87 3.16 -0.19
C PRO A 276 19.48 2.54 0.07
N PRO A 277 19.26 1.95 1.26
CA PRO A 277 17.94 1.51 1.70
C PRO A 277 16.89 2.61 1.58
N PHE A 278 15.65 2.24 1.25
CA PHE A 278 14.51 3.15 1.10
C PHE A 278 14.62 4.25 0.01
N ALA A 279 15.67 4.27 -0.80
CA ALA A 279 15.71 4.98 -2.09
C ALA A 279 14.93 4.24 -3.20
N GLN A 280 14.46 3.04 -2.91
CA GLN A 280 13.48 2.26 -3.65
C GLN A 280 12.62 1.54 -2.62
N HIS A 281 11.35 1.28 -2.96
CA HIS A 281 10.51 0.45 -2.11
C HIS A 281 11.15 -0.95 -1.96
N PRO A 282 11.50 -1.38 -0.73
CA PRO A 282 12.14 -2.66 -0.50
C PRO A 282 11.20 -3.82 -0.82
N THR A 283 11.79 -4.98 -1.08
CA THR A 283 11.03 -6.22 -1.28
C THR A 283 10.83 -6.90 0.06
N VAL A 284 9.59 -7.14 0.45
CA VAL A 284 9.28 -7.87 1.68
C VAL A 284 9.11 -9.34 1.35
N ASN A 285 10.08 -10.16 1.72
CA ASN A 285 10.01 -11.60 1.48
C ASN A 285 10.83 -12.37 2.52
N ASP A 286 10.19 -13.32 3.20
CA ASP A 286 10.79 -14.04 4.32
C ASP A 286 11.71 -15.20 3.90
N ASP A 287 11.54 -15.67 2.66
CA ASP A 287 12.08 -16.93 2.18
C ASP A 287 13.16 -16.76 1.10
N LEU A 288 13.16 -15.65 0.37
CA LEU A 288 14.01 -15.44 -0.80
C LEU A 288 15.50 -15.72 -0.51
N PRO A 289 16.12 -15.20 0.57
CA PRO A 289 17.51 -15.52 0.88
C PRO A 289 17.73 -17.03 1.09
N ASN A 290 16.79 -17.70 1.75
CA ASN A 290 16.85 -19.14 1.98
C ASN A 290 16.75 -19.95 0.67
N ARG A 291 16.00 -19.45 -0.32
CA ARG A 291 15.93 -20.09 -1.65
C ARG A 291 17.20 -19.87 -2.47
N ILE A 292 17.83 -18.71 -2.34
CA ILE A 292 19.10 -18.40 -3.00
C ILE A 292 20.22 -19.30 -2.46
N ILE A 293 20.38 -19.40 -1.12
CA ILE A 293 21.47 -20.21 -0.53
C ILE A 293 21.30 -21.72 -0.82
N CYS A 294 20.07 -22.20 -1.00
CA CYS A 294 19.80 -23.58 -1.42
C CYS A 294 20.06 -23.81 -2.93
N GLY A 295 20.33 -22.77 -3.71
CA GLY A 295 20.57 -22.87 -5.16
C GLY A 295 19.32 -23.14 -6.00
N SER A 296 18.13 -23.14 -5.40
CA SER A 296 16.84 -23.26 -6.11
C SER A 296 16.41 -21.96 -6.78
N VAL A 297 16.99 -20.84 -6.33
CA VAL A 297 16.90 -19.53 -6.99
C VAL A 297 18.30 -19.06 -7.34
N LYS A 298 18.52 -18.71 -8.61
CA LYS A 298 19.76 -18.09 -9.08
C LYS A 298 19.49 -16.65 -9.51
N ILE A 299 20.22 -15.71 -8.91
CA ILE A 299 20.12 -14.30 -9.31
C ILE A 299 20.80 -14.10 -10.66
N LYS A 300 20.16 -13.33 -11.55
CA LYS A 300 20.68 -12.97 -12.87
C LYS A 300 20.57 -11.46 -13.09
N THR A 301 21.43 -10.94 -13.96
CA THR A 301 21.34 -9.56 -14.45
C THR A 301 20.10 -9.37 -15.33
N ASP A 302 19.89 -8.16 -15.87
CA ASP A 302 18.76 -7.89 -16.76
C ASP A 302 18.83 -8.75 -18.05
N ILE A 303 17.68 -8.98 -18.67
CA ILE A 303 17.61 -9.72 -19.93
C ILE A 303 18.16 -8.84 -21.05
N LYS A 304 19.12 -9.37 -21.81
CA LYS A 304 19.63 -8.73 -23.03
C LYS A 304 18.73 -9.06 -24.22
N ARG A 305 18.38 -10.33 -24.40
CA ARG A 305 17.45 -10.82 -25.42
C ARG A 305 16.96 -12.23 -25.09
N LEU A 306 15.84 -12.60 -25.70
CA LEU A 306 15.35 -13.97 -25.73
C LEU A 306 15.94 -14.69 -26.94
N THR A 307 16.14 -16.00 -26.81
CA THR A 307 16.44 -16.91 -27.92
C THR A 307 15.25 -17.84 -28.11
N LYS A 308 15.29 -18.69 -29.14
CA LYS A 308 14.24 -19.66 -29.42
C LYS A 308 13.82 -20.49 -28.19
N ASN A 309 14.78 -20.94 -27.38
CA ASN A 309 14.55 -21.82 -26.24
C ASN A 309 15.20 -21.33 -24.93
N GLY A 310 15.58 -20.05 -24.82
CA GLY A 310 16.41 -19.59 -23.71
C GLY A 310 16.50 -18.07 -23.57
N VAL A 311 17.38 -17.64 -22.67
CA VAL A 311 17.58 -16.23 -22.30
C VAL A 311 19.07 -15.90 -22.27
N GLU A 312 19.46 -14.81 -22.92
CA GLU A 312 20.79 -14.19 -22.81
C GLU A 312 20.69 -12.96 -21.89
N PHE A 313 21.57 -12.90 -20.89
CA PHE A 313 21.63 -11.81 -19.91
C PHE A 313 22.69 -10.77 -20.29
N ILE A 314 22.61 -9.57 -19.71
CA ILE A 314 23.51 -8.45 -20.04
C ILE A 314 24.98 -8.76 -19.71
N ASP A 315 25.24 -9.57 -18.67
CA ASP A 315 26.58 -10.03 -18.30
C ASP A 315 27.18 -11.07 -19.27
N GLY A 316 26.46 -11.44 -20.33
CA GLY A 316 26.88 -12.42 -21.33
C GLY A 316 26.58 -13.86 -20.95
N THR A 317 26.08 -14.14 -19.74
CA THR A 317 25.63 -15.48 -19.37
C THR A 317 24.34 -15.86 -20.12
N LYS A 318 24.14 -17.17 -20.32
CA LYS A 318 22.99 -17.72 -21.03
C LYS A 318 22.38 -18.86 -20.23
N GLU A 319 21.06 -18.97 -20.30
CA GLU A 319 20.32 -20.11 -19.77
C GLU A 319 19.42 -20.66 -20.87
N ASP A 320 19.64 -21.92 -21.24
CA ASP A 320 18.85 -22.62 -22.24
C ASP A 320 17.69 -23.39 -21.59
N ASN A 321 16.81 -23.90 -22.44
CA ASN A 321 15.63 -24.69 -22.10
C ASN A 321 14.73 -23.98 -21.08
N ILE A 322 14.45 -22.69 -21.29
CA ILE A 322 13.55 -21.92 -20.44
C ILE A 322 12.11 -22.15 -20.89
N ASP A 323 11.31 -22.78 -20.03
CA ASP A 323 9.91 -23.10 -20.32
C ASP A 323 8.98 -21.89 -20.17
N ALA A 324 9.30 -20.99 -19.23
CA ALA A 324 8.47 -19.84 -18.93
C ALA A 324 9.24 -18.62 -18.42
N ILE A 325 8.68 -17.45 -18.69
CA ILE A 325 9.14 -16.14 -18.21
C ILE A 325 7.97 -15.46 -17.50
N ILE A 326 8.13 -15.15 -16.22
CA ILE A 326 7.17 -14.37 -15.43
C ILE A 326 7.62 -12.91 -15.38
N THR A 327 6.90 -12.00 -16.04
CA THR A 327 7.23 -10.56 -16.01
C THR A 327 6.56 -9.90 -14.80
N ALA A 328 7.33 -9.72 -13.72
CA ALA A 328 6.94 -8.98 -12.52
C ALA A 328 7.35 -7.49 -12.61
N THR A 329 7.06 -6.88 -13.76
CA THR A 329 7.53 -5.57 -14.20
C THR A 329 6.62 -4.40 -13.80
N GLY A 330 5.64 -4.67 -12.94
CA GLY A 330 4.79 -3.67 -12.31
C GLY A 330 3.56 -3.32 -13.14
N TYR A 331 2.99 -2.16 -12.88
CA TYR A 331 1.70 -1.76 -13.42
C TYR A 331 1.73 -0.32 -13.93
N LYS A 332 0.84 -0.03 -14.87
CA LYS A 332 0.47 1.32 -15.26
C LYS A 332 -0.81 1.71 -14.55
N PHE A 333 -1.01 3.02 -14.36
CA PHE A 333 -2.28 3.52 -13.86
C PHE A 333 -2.75 4.74 -14.63
N GLY A 334 -4.05 5.01 -14.53
CA GLY A 334 -4.73 6.11 -15.19
C GLY A 334 -6.21 6.06 -14.90
N PHE A 335 -6.90 7.14 -15.26
CA PHE A 335 -8.34 7.29 -15.03
C PHE A 335 -9.04 7.52 -16.38
N PRO A 336 -9.17 6.49 -17.24
CA PRO A 336 -9.64 6.67 -18.62
C PRO A 336 -11.10 7.14 -18.73
N PHE A 337 -11.85 7.07 -17.64
CA PHE A 337 -13.21 7.59 -17.52
C PHE A 337 -13.26 9.05 -17.07
N LEU A 338 -12.14 9.68 -16.66
CA LEU A 338 -12.08 11.09 -16.28
C LEU A 338 -11.65 11.98 -17.46
N GLU A 339 -12.09 13.23 -17.45
CA GLU A 339 -11.55 14.27 -18.33
C GLU A 339 -10.07 14.53 -18.04
N LYS A 340 -9.21 14.44 -19.07
CA LYS A 340 -7.77 14.76 -18.93
C LYS A 340 -7.50 16.20 -18.48
N SER A 341 -8.42 17.12 -18.76
CA SER A 341 -8.33 18.51 -18.28
C SER A 341 -8.54 18.66 -16.77
N VAL A 342 -9.03 17.61 -16.10
CA VAL A 342 -9.21 17.57 -14.64
C VAL A 342 -8.05 16.81 -14.00
N ILE A 343 -7.79 15.59 -14.46
CA ILE A 343 -6.69 14.75 -13.98
C ILE A 343 -6.07 14.06 -15.18
N ASP A 344 -4.78 14.34 -15.42
CA ASP A 344 -3.99 13.64 -16.43
C ASP A 344 -2.90 12.81 -15.75
N VAL A 345 -2.68 11.61 -16.25
CA VAL A 345 -1.63 10.72 -15.77
C VAL A 345 -0.66 10.48 -16.93
N LYS A 346 0.59 10.91 -16.75
CA LYS A 346 1.66 10.76 -17.74
C LYS A 346 2.79 9.97 -17.11
N ASP A 347 3.16 8.84 -17.73
CA ASP A 347 4.26 7.99 -17.25
C ASP A 347 4.15 7.61 -15.76
N ASN A 348 2.94 7.23 -15.34
CA ASN A 348 2.57 6.97 -13.94
C ASN A 348 2.76 8.16 -12.99
N ARG A 349 2.88 9.39 -13.49
CA ARG A 349 2.93 10.61 -12.66
C ARG A 349 1.58 11.31 -12.70
N VAL A 350 1.18 11.81 -11.54
CA VAL A 350 -0.07 12.55 -11.38
C VAL A 350 0.16 13.69 -10.38
N GLU A 351 -0.22 14.90 -10.78
CA GLU A 351 -0.03 16.12 -9.99
C GLU A 351 -1.31 16.45 -9.22
N LEU A 352 -1.39 15.98 -7.99
CA LEU A 352 -2.56 16.19 -7.12
C LEU A 352 -2.11 16.62 -5.74
N PHE A 353 -2.80 17.61 -5.17
CA PHE A 353 -2.59 18.00 -3.77
C PHE A 353 -2.85 16.80 -2.86
N LYS A 354 -1.82 16.42 -2.09
CA LYS A 354 -1.82 15.21 -1.25
C LYS A 354 -2.21 13.92 -2.00
N TYR A 355 -1.92 13.83 -3.30
CA TYR A 355 -2.34 12.70 -4.17
C TYR A 355 -3.86 12.48 -4.22
N MET A 356 -4.65 13.52 -3.92
CA MET A 356 -6.11 13.43 -3.80
C MET A 356 -6.82 14.44 -4.68
N PHE A 357 -6.48 15.73 -4.53
CA PHE A 357 -7.29 16.83 -5.04
C PHE A 357 -6.60 17.51 -6.23
N PRO A 358 -7.30 17.71 -7.36
CA PRO A 358 -6.79 18.51 -8.47
C PRO A 358 -6.73 20.01 -8.08
N PRO A 359 -5.53 20.63 -8.04
CA PRO A 359 -5.38 21.99 -7.52
C PRO A 359 -6.14 23.06 -8.34
N ASP A 360 -6.34 22.82 -9.63
CA ASP A 360 -6.92 23.78 -10.56
C ASP A 360 -8.46 23.82 -10.55
N LEU A 361 -9.13 22.92 -9.82
CA LEU A 361 -10.60 22.94 -9.75
C LEU A 361 -11.12 24.08 -8.87
N LYS A 362 -12.10 24.81 -9.41
CA LYS A 362 -12.85 25.86 -8.69
C LYS A 362 -13.67 25.29 -7.52
N LYS A 363 -14.20 24.07 -7.66
CA LYS A 363 -14.95 23.34 -6.63
C LYS A 363 -14.24 22.03 -6.34
N GLN A 364 -13.84 21.83 -5.09
CA GLN A 364 -13.09 20.66 -4.65
C GLN A 364 -14.06 19.52 -4.30
N THR A 365 -14.76 18.99 -5.31
CA THR A 365 -15.80 17.96 -5.20
C THR A 365 -15.41 16.63 -5.87
N ILE A 366 -14.13 16.44 -6.21
CA ILE A 366 -13.58 15.16 -6.65
C ILE A 366 -12.28 14.87 -5.89
N ALA A 367 -12.08 13.61 -5.50
CA ALA A 367 -10.85 13.16 -4.87
C ALA A 367 -10.45 11.77 -5.33
N ILE A 368 -9.15 11.58 -5.56
CA ILE A 368 -8.54 10.27 -5.78
C ILE A 368 -8.16 9.66 -4.44
N ILE A 369 -8.58 8.42 -4.19
CA ILE A 369 -8.33 7.72 -2.93
C ILE A 369 -7.49 6.46 -3.20
N GLY A 370 -6.42 6.27 -2.43
CA GLY A 370 -5.59 5.07 -2.47
C GLY A 370 -4.70 4.93 -3.71
N CYS A 371 -4.55 5.99 -4.51
CA CYS A 371 -3.59 6.02 -5.63
C CYS A 371 -2.21 6.50 -5.16
N ILE A 372 -1.63 5.78 -4.19
CA ILE A 372 -0.33 6.06 -3.58
C ILE A 372 0.38 4.75 -3.22
N GLN A 373 1.69 4.80 -3.06
CA GLN A 373 2.55 3.69 -2.63
C GLN A 373 3.26 4.06 -1.33
N PRO A 374 2.70 3.65 -0.17
CA PRO A 374 3.31 3.95 1.10
C PRO A 374 4.44 2.97 1.46
N LEU A 375 5.50 3.47 2.11
CA LEU A 375 6.29 2.67 3.04
C LEU A 375 5.45 2.42 4.31
N GLY A 376 4.51 1.49 4.23
CA GLY A 376 3.55 1.14 5.29
C GLY A 376 2.22 0.65 4.73
N ALA A 377 1.16 0.70 5.54
CA ALA A 377 -0.14 0.17 5.15
C ALA A 377 -1.00 1.18 4.39
N ILE A 378 -1.64 0.76 3.29
CA ILE A 378 -2.48 1.61 2.44
C ILE A 378 -3.89 1.84 2.99
N MET A 379 -4.45 0.87 3.73
CA MET A 379 -5.84 0.94 4.19
C MET A 379 -6.09 2.08 5.18
N PRO A 380 -5.24 2.31 6.21
CA PRO A 380 -5.38 3.49 7.07
C PRO A 380 -5.24 4.81 6.33
N ILE A 381 -4.31 4.87 5.35
CA ILE A 381 -4.12 6.09 4.57
C ILE A 381 -5.36 6.36 3.72
N SER A 382 -5.86 5.34 3.00
CA SER A 382 -7.08 5.48 2.20
C SER A 382 -8.27 5.90 3.07
N GLU A 383 -8.40 5.35 4.27
CA GLU A 383 -9.44 5.77 5.21
C GLU A 383 -9.30 7.24 5.62
N LEU A 384 -8.09 7.68 5.97
CA LEU A 384 -7.86 9.07 6.36
C LEU A 384 -8.01 10.05 5.18
N GLN A 385 -7.65 9.63 3.96
CA GLN A 385 -7.98 10.33 2.73
C GLN A 385 -9.49 10.46 2.57
N CYS A 386 -10.27 9.40 2.80
CA CYS A 386 -11.74 9.45 2.75
C CYS A 386 -12.33 10.39 3.82
N ARG A 387 -11.83 10.35 5.06
CA ARG A 387 -12.26 11.26 6.14
C ARG A 387 -12.03 12.72 5.76
N LEU A 388 -10.86 13.03 5.20
CA LEU A 388 -10.56 14.38 4.71
C LEU A 388 -11.47 14.77 3.56
N ALA A 389 -11.57 13.94 2.51
CA ALA A 389 -12.34 14.25 1.30
C ALA A 389 -13.83 14.47 1.58
N THR A 390 -14.45 13.63 2.40
CA THR A 390 -15.88 13.77 2.74
C THR A 390 -16.16 15.05 3.50
N ARG A 391 -15.25 15.47 4.39
CA ARG A 391 -15.37 16.76 5.10
C ARG A 391 -15.10 17.97 4.21
N VAL A 392 -14.19 17.86 3.24
CA VAL A 392 -14.02 18.88 2.19
C VAL A 392 -15.29 19.01 1.36
N PHE A 393 -15.88 17.89 0.91
CA PHE A 393 -17.10 17.88 0.12
C PHE A 393 -18.28 18.47 0.88
N LYS A 394 -18.37 18.21 2.18
CA LYS A 394 -19.39 18.77 3.07
C LYS A 394 -19.19 20.28 3.31
N GLY A 395 -17.95 20.75 3.29
CA GLY A 395 -17.57 22.14 3.58
C GLY A 395 -17.01 22.37 4.98
N ASP A 396 -16.81 21.29 5.77
CA ASP A 396 -16.28 21.35 7.13
C ASP A 396 -14.76 21.52 7.17
N VAL A 397 -14.07 21.29 6.05
CA VAL A 397 -12.63 21.52 5.87
C VAL A 397 -12.43 22.32 4.60
N GLN A 398 -11.70 23.44 4.71
CA GLN A 398 -11.26 24.22 3.56
C GLN A 398 -9.82 23.82 3.21
N LEU A 399 -9.59 23.50 1.95
CA LEU A 399 -8.24 23.26 1.44
C LEU A 399 -7.48 24.60 1.34
N PRO A 400 -6.13 24.56 1.34
CA PRO A 400 -5.30 25.74 1.09
C PRO A 400 -5.59 26.39 -0.27
N SER A 401 -4.99 27.56 -0.50
CA SER A 401 -5.09 28.24 -1.78
C SER A 401 -4.55 27.36 -2.92
N LYS A 402 -4.99 27.64 -4.16
CA LYS A 402 -4.48 26.98 -5.37
C LYS A 402 -2.94 27.01 -5.43
N ASP A 403 -2.33 28.14 -5.11
CA ASP A 403 -0.88 28.31 -5.17
C ASP A 403 -0.17 27.49 -4.10
N ASP A 404 -0.74 27.40 -2.88
CA ASP A 404 -0.20 26.57 -1.81
C ASP A 404 -0.31 25.08 -2.13
N MET A 405 -1.43 24.67 -2.76
CA MET A 405 -1.61 23.30 -3.23
C MET A 405 -0.56 22.93 -4.29
N TRP A 406 -0.33 23.81 -5.28
CA TRP A 406 0.71 23.61 -6.28
C TRP A 406 2.12 23.64 -5.68
N LYS A 407 2.36 24.46 -4.67
CA LYS A 407 3.62 24.47 -3.93
C LYS A 407 3.86 23.12 -3.24
N ASP A 408 2.86 22.55 -2.55
CA ASP A 408 2.98 21.22 -1.92
C ASP A 408 3.29 20.13 -2.95
N VAL A 409 2.63 20.15 -4.11
CA VAL A 409 2.88 19.19 -5.20
C VAL A 409 4.34 19.26 -5.65
N ARG A 410 4.83 20.45 -6.00
CA ARG A 410 6.22 20.65 -6.48
C ARG A 410 7.24 20.28 -5.41
N ASP A 411 7.00 20.68 -4.17
CA ASP A 411 7.91 20.37 -3.05
C ASP A 411 7.99 18.85 -2.82
N LYS A 412 6.88 18.12 -2.97
CA LYS A 412 6.86 16.64 -2.88
C LYS A 412 7.61 16.00 -4.03
N GLU A 413 7.43 16.48 -5.26
CA GLU A 413 8.16 15.98 -6.42
C GLU A 413 9.66 16.16 -6.24
N ILE A 414 10.10 17.32 -5.77
CA ILE A 414 11.52 17.59 -5.48
C ILE A 414 12.06 16.62 -4.43
N ARG A 415 11.35 16.46 -3.29
CA ARG A 415 11.75 15.52 -2.24
C ARG A 415 11.84 14.08 -2.75
N MET A 416 10.89 13.68 -3.58
CA MET A 416 10.89 12.35 -4.19
C MET A 416 12.05 12.15 -5.16
N MET A 417 12.34 13.13 -6.03
CA MET A 417 13.47 13.06 -6.96
C MET A 417 14.82 12.99 -6.23
N GLN A 418 14.93 13.65 -5.07
CA GLN A 418 16.14 13.62 -4.25
C GLN A 418 16.33 12.28 -3.53
N ARG A 419 15.25 11.62 -3.12
CA ARG A 419 15.30 10.39 -2.33
C ARG A 419 15.22 9.12 -3.16
N TYR A 420 14.30 9.07 -4.11
CA TYR A 420 13.97 7.85 -4.84
C TYR A 420 14.72 7.75 -6.16
N VAL A 421 15.11 6.53 -6.48
CA VAL A 421 15.69 6.20 -7.79
C VAL A 421 14.68 6.52 -8.89
N GLN A 422 15.11 7.34 -9.85
CA GLN A 422 14.28 7.77 -10.97
C GLN A 422 13.79 6.56 -11.79
N SER A 423 12.49 6.32 -11.71
CA SER A 423 11.78 5.21 -12.37
C SER A 423 10.28 5.51 -12.40
N THR A 424 9.58 5.02 -13.42
CA THR A 424 8.11 5.05 -13.52
C THR A 424 7.40 4.22 -12.44
N ARG A 425 8.16 3.46 -11.64
CA ARG A 425 7.67 2.72 -10.47
C ARG A 425 7.60 3.57 -9.19
N HIS A 426 8.31 4.71 -9.12
CA HIS A 426 8.44 5.50 -7.88
C HIS A 426 7.89 6.92 -8.05
N THR A 427 6.63 7.02 -8.47
CA THR A 427 5.98 8.29 -8.86
C THR A 427 4.88 8.75 -7.90
N ILE A 428 4.47 7.91 -6.96
CA ILE A 428 3.40 8.17 -5.99
C ILE A 428 3.79 7.70 -4.58
N GLN A 429 5.08 7.80 -4.24
CA GLN A 429 5.64 7.27 -2.98
C GLN A 429 5.34 8.18 -1.80
N VAL A 430 5.02 7.60 -0.64
CA VAL A 430 4.84 8.34 0.62
C VAL A 430 5.43 7.57 1.81
N ASP A 431 5.88 8.30 2.82
CA ASP A 431 6.23 7.71 4.11
C ASP A 431 4.98 7.65 5.00
N TYR A 432 4.66 6.46 5.53
CA TYR A 432 3.39 6.23 6.21
C TYR A 432 3.13 7.19 7.38
N CYS A 433 4.07 7.33 8.31
CA CYS A 433 3.87 8.17 9.50
C CYS A 433 3.68 9.64 9.13
N GLU A 434 4.57 10.21 8.31
CA GLU A 434 4.54 11.62 7.94
C GLU A 434 3.30 11.94 7.10
N PHE A 435 2.94 11.08 6.15
CA PHE A 435 1.77 11.32 5.31
C PHE A 435 0.45 11.17 6.07
N MET A 436 0.34 10.19 6.98
CA MET A 436 -0.81 10.09 7.88
C MET A 436 -0.93 11.33 8.76
N ASP A 437 0.19 11.87 9.22
CA ASP A 437 0.27 13.07 10.05
C ASP A 437 -0.15 14.33 9.26
N GLU A 438 0.33 14.50 8.03
CA GLU A 438 -0.10 15.59 7.12
C GLU A 438 -1.62 15.58 6.86
N LEU A 439 -2.20 14.40 6.60
CA LEU A 439 -3.64 14.27 6.38
C LEU A 439 -4.41 14.52 7.68
N ALA A 440 -3.87 14.10 8.83
CA ALA A 440 -4.48 14.31 10.13
C ALA A 440 -4.47 15.79 10.54
N ASP A 441 -3.45 16.56 10.15
CA ASP A 441 -3.40 18.00 10.35
C ASP A 441 -4.52 18.70 9.56
N LEU A 442 -4.65 18.41 8.26
CA LEU A 442 -5.73 18.94 7.42
C LEU A 442 -7.13 18.53 7.91
N ASN A 443 -7.26 17.28 8.37
CA ASN A 443 -8.51 16.77 8.92
C ASN A 443 -8.74 17.21 10.38
N GLY A 444 -7.80 17.89 11.05
CA GLY A 444 -7.94 18.30 12.44
C GLY A 444 -8.08 17.14 13.44
N CYS A 445 -7.49 15.97 13.13
CA CYS A 445 -7.45 14.79 14.00
C CYS A 445 -6.02 14.36 14.38
N ARG A 446 -5.03 15.23 14.16
CA ARG A 446 -3.66 15.06 14.63
C ARG A 446 -3.63 14.86 16.15
N ILE A 447 -2.74 14.00 16.64
CA ILE A 447 -2.49 13.88 18.08
C ILE A 447 -1.91 15.19 18.60
N ASP A 448 -2.58 15.77 19.60
CA ASP A 448 -2.01 16.82 20.44
C ASP A 448 -1.21 16.18 21.58
N PHE A 449 0.10 15.99 21.36
CA PHE A 449 0.97 15.38 22.35
C PHE A 449 1.12 16.22 23.62
N LYS A 450 1.06 17.55 23.54
CA LYS A 450 1.16 18.42 24.72
C LYS A 450 -0.04 18.21 25.64
N ARG A 451 -1.24 18.18 25.06
CA ARG A 451 -2.47 17.87 25.79
C ARG A 451 -2.47 16.44 26.29
N LEU A 452 -2.09 15.48 25.46
CA LEU A 452 -2.12 14.07 25.82
C LEU A 452 -1.13 13.75 26.94
N LEU A 453 0.08 14.32 26.91
CA LEU A 453 1.10 14.14 27.96
C LEU A 453 0.62 14.68 29.31
N LYS A 454 -0.17 15.76 29.32
CA LYS A 454 -0.78 16.30 30.55
C LYS A 454 -1.92 15.44 31.08
N SER A 455 -2.78 14.91 30.20
CA SER A 455 -3.98 14.17 30.61
C SER A 455 -3.74 12.67 30.84
N ASP A 456 -2.87 12.06 30.04
CA ASP A 456 -2.57 10.63 30.05
C ASP A 456 -1.12 10.38 29.57
N PRO A 457 -0.11 10.63 30.43
CA PRO A 457 1.29 10.48 30.07
C PRO A 457 1.64 9.08 29.55
N LYS A 458 0.98 8.04 30.09
CA LYS A 458 1.19 6.66 29.65
C LYS A 458 0.76 6.48 28.20
N LEU A 459 -0.44 6.93 27.84
CA LEU A 459 -0.90 6.85 26.45
C LEU A 459 -0.05 7.71 25.51
N ALA A 460 0.41 8.89 25.96
CA ALA A 460 1.32 9.73 25.18
C ALA A 460 2.62 8.99 24.85
N LEU A 461 3.25 8.37 25.87
CA LEU A 461 4.46 7.56 25.72
C LEU A 461 4.22 6.37 24.79
N THR A 462 3.09 5.66 24.95
CA THR A 462 2.73 4.54 24.06
C THR A 462 2.55 4.98 22.61
N CYS A 463 1.94 6.14 22.36
CA CYS A 463 1.75 6.66 20.99
C CYS A 463 3.04 7.18 20.34
N TYR A 464 4.02 7.60 21.15
CA TYR A 464 5.29 8.14 20.64
C TYR A 464 6.37 7.07 20.45
N LEU A 465 6.55 6.21 21.46
CA LEU A 465 7.58 5.16 21.46
C LEU A 465 7.09 3.85 20.84
N GLY A 466 5.78 3.62 20.85
CA GLY A 466 5.16 2.45 20.24
C GLY A 466 4.87 2.63 18.74
N PRO A 467 4.32 1.57 18.11
CA PRO A 467 3.93 1.61 16.70
C PRO A 467 2.89 2.69 16.43
N VAL A 468 2.98 3.36 15.28
CA VAL A 468 1.99 4.33 14.78
C VAL A 468 0.77 3.58 14.23
N THR A 469 0.00 2.98 15.13
CA THR A 469 -1.24 2.28 14.81
C THR A 469 -2.32 3.25 14.33
N PRO A 470 -3.22 2.83 13.42
CA PRO A 470 -4.25 3.69 12.84
C PRO A 470 -5.24 4.22 13.89
N TYR A 471 -5.46 3.48 14.98
CA TYR A 471 -6.28 3.88 16.14
C TYR A 471 -5.95 5.27 16.69
N GLN A 472 -4.68 5.66 16.59
CA GLN A 472 -4.17 6.94 17.08
C GLN A 472 -4.83 8.15 16.40
N TYR A 473 -5.22 8.01 15.14
CA TYR A 473 -5.90 9.06 14.37
C TYR A 473 -7.40 9.17 14.68
N ARG A 474 -7.88 8.41 15.68
CA ARG A 474 -9.23 8.47 16.24
C ARG A 474 -9.24 8.88 17.72
N LEU A 475 -8.10 9.33 18.27
CA LEU A 475 -8.02 9.85 19.65
C LEU A 475 -8.58 11.26 19.79
N PHE A 476 -8.35 12.10 18.78
CA PHE A 476 -8.71 13.51 18.75
C PHE A 476 -9.50 13.85 17.49
N GLY A 477 -10.15 15.02 17.51
CA GLY A 477 -10.81 15.59 16.36
C GLY A 477 -12.09 14.85 15.92
N PRO A 478 -12.57 15.18 14.71
CA PRO A 478 -13.79 14.61 14.16
C PRO A 478 -13.71 13.11 13.92
N GLY A 479 -14.80 12.40 14.22
CA GLY A 479 -14.86 10.95 14.12
C GLY A 479 -14.08 10.22 15.21
N LYS A 480 -13.82 10.85 16.36
CA LYS A 480 -13.20 10.20 17.53
C LYS A 480 -13.88 8.87 17.86
N TRP A 481 -13.09 7.84 18.16
CA TRP A 481 -13.59 6.51 18.51
C TRP A 481 -13.37 6.21 20.00
N PRO A 482 -14.43 5.93 20.78
CA PRO A 482 -14.31 5.73 22.24
C PRO A 482 -13.34 4.62 22.65
N LYS A 483 -13.21 3.56 21.84
CA LYS A 483 -12.34 2.42 22.11
C LYS A 483 -10.90 2.60 21.58
N ALA A 484 -10.56 3.76 20.99
CA ALA A 484 -9.23 4.00 20.43
C ALA A 484 -8.11 3.82 21.47
N LYS A 485 -8.29 4.37 22.68
CA LYS A 485 -7.31 4.22 23.78
C LYS A 485 -7.11 2.76 24.17
N GLU A 486 -8.19 2.01 24.30
CA GLU A 486 -8.14 0.57 24.62
C GLU A 486 -7.41 -0.19 23.52
N ALA A 487 -7.75 0.07 22.25
CA ALA A 487 -7.14 -0.57 21.09
C ALA A 487 -5.63 -0.32 21.01
N ILE A 488 -5.17 0.91 21.30
CA ILE A 488 -3.75 1.25 21.36
C ILE A 488 -3.04 0.48 22.48
N ASN A 489 -3.61 0.49 23.69
CA ASN A 489 -2.98 -0.15 24.85
C ASN A 489 -2.89 -1.68 24.73
N THR A 490 -3.80 -2.30 23.99
CA THR A 490 -3.89 -3.76 23.82
C THR A 490 -3.35 -4.24 22.47
N ALA A 491 -2.78 -3.36 21.63
CA ALA A 491 -2.29 -3.71 20.30
C ALA A 491 -1.26 -4.85 20.34
N TRP A 492 -0.25 -4.77 21.20
CA TRP A 492 0.75 -5.85 21.34
C TRP A 492 0.15 -7.15 21.86
N GLU A 493 -0.82 -7.08 22.77
CA GLU A 493 -1.51 -8.27 23.27
C GLU A 493 -2.23 -9.00 22.14
N ARG A 494 -3.00 -8.27 21.31
CA ARG A 494 -3.70 -8.82 20.15
C ARG A 494 -2.74 -9.32 19.07
N THR A 495 -1.61 -8.63 18.85
CA THR A 495 -0.55 -9.07 17.94
C THR A 495 -0.05 -10.46 18.33
N PHE A 496 0.24 -10.70 19.61
CA PHE A 496 0.78 -11.99 20.05
C PHE A 496 -0.27 -13.03 20.40
N TYR A 497 -1.54 -12.64 20.55
CA TYR A 497 -2.66 -13.54 20.81
C TYR A 497 -2.69 -14.80 19.92
N PRO A 498 -2.61 -14.72 18.58
CA PRO A 498 -2.67 -15.91 17.72
C PRO A 498 -1.44 -16.82 17.84
N LEU A 499 -0.34 -16.36 18.46
CA LEU A 499 0.86 -17.17 18.70
C LEU A 499 0.80 -17.94 20.02
N LYS A 500 -0.14 -17.62 20.92
CA LYS A 500 -0.31 -18.29 22.22
C LYS A 500 -1.08 -19.60 22.08
N THR A 501 -0.69 -20.44 21.14
CA THR A 501 -1.34 -21.74 20.84
C THR A 501 -0.88 -22.86 21.76
N ARG A 502 0.24 -22.66 22.49
CA ARG A 502 0.77 -23.60 23.47
C ARG A 502 1.27 -22.86 24.71
N PRO A 503 0.86 -23.24 25.93
CA PRO A 503 1.35 -22.60 27.14
C PRO A 503 2.84 -22.92 27.36
N VAL A 504 3.62 -21.90 27.73
CA VAL A 504 5.04 -22.02 28.10
C VAL A 504 5.27 -21.20 29.37
N LYS A 505 6.00 -21.75 30.34
CA LYS A 505 6.48 -20.97 31.50
C LYS A 505 7.61 -20.06 31.02
N ALA A 506 7.34 -18.77 30.88
CA ALA A 506 8.34 -17.78 30.49
C ALA A 506 8.93 -17.09 31.74
N GLU A 507 10.25 -17.03 31.84
CA GLU A 507 10.93 -16.11 32.76
C GLU A 507 10.97 -14.72 32.11
N ASN A 508 10.26 -13.74 32.67
CA ASN A 508 10.37 -12.35 32.23
C ASN A 508 11.69 -11.76 32.74
N LYS A 509 12.77 -11.91 31.96
CA LYS A 509 14.01 -11.15 32.19
C LYS A 509 14.04 -9.95 31.26
N PHE A 510 13.65 -8.78 31.78
CA PHE A 510 13.96 -7.52 31.12
C PHE A 510 15.47 -7.27 31.24
N SER A 511 16.14 -7.00 30.12
CA SER A 511 17.57 -6.67 30.15
C SER A 511 17.77 -5.26 30.70
N LEU A 512 18.90 -5.01 31.36
CA LEU A 512 19.29 -3.67 31.84
C LEU A 512 19.21 -2.60 30.72
N LEU A 513 19.53 -3.01 29.49
CA LEU A 513 19.46 -2.16 28.30
C LEU A 513 18.05 -1.63 28.02
N PHE A 514 17.00 -2.41 28.31
CA PHE A 514 15.61 -1.98 28.16
C PHE A 514 15.28 -0.81 29.10
N TYR A 515 15.69 -0.90 30.36
CA TYR A 515 15.47 0.16 31.35
C TYR A 515 16.27 1.42 31.03
N VAL A 516 17.51 1.28 30.53
CA VAL A 516 18.33 2.40 30.08
C VAL A 516 17.69 3.11 28.88
N MET A 517 17.24 2.36 27.88
CA MET A 517 16.54 2.93 26.71
C MET A 517 15.25 3.64 27.11
N LEU A 518 14.48 3.07 28.05
CA LEU A 518 13.27 3.70 28.57
C LEU A 518 13.59 5.03 29.28
N ALA A 519 14.65 5.07 30.10
CA ALA A 519 15.07 6.30 30.78
C ALA A 519 15.52 7.38 29.79
N VAL A 520 16.30 7.02 28.76
CA VAL A 520 16.72 7.95 27.69
C VAL A 520 15.52 8.48 26.90
N ALA A 521 14.56 7.61 26.57
CA ALA A 521 13.34 8.00 25.88
C ALA A 521 12.50 8.98 26.70
N VAL A 522 12.37 8.78 28.01
CA VAL A 522 11.66 9.70 28.92
C VAL A 522 12.38 11.06 28.98
N LEU A 523 13.70 11.09 29.06
CA LEU A 523 14.48 12.33 29.08
C LEU A 523 14.40 13.11 27.74
N LEU A 524 14.47 12.41 26.61
CA LEU A 524 14.30 13.02 25.28
C LEU A 524 12.90 13.61 25.11
N LEU A 525 11.88 12.91 25.59
CA LEU A 525 10.50 13.40 25.54
C LEU A 525 10.27 14.60 26.44
N ALA A 526 10.87 14.61 27.64
CA ALA A 526 10.87 15.78 28.50
C ALA A 526 11.53 16.98 27.79
N TYR A 527 12.65 16.79 27.10
CA TYR A 527 13.34 17.84 26.36
C TYR A 527 12.60 18.35 25.10
N ILE A 528 11.85 17.49 24.41
CA ILE A 528 11.13 17.86 23.18
C ILE A 528 9.81 18.59 23.49
N PHE A 529 9.18 18.31 24.63
CA PHE A 529 7.82 18.76 24.94
C PHE A 529 7.68 19.72 26.13
N LEU A 530 8.73 19.90 26.94
CA LEU A 530 8.90 21.05 27.84
C LEU A 530 9.61 22.17 27.08
#